data_AF-A0A023WYM5-F1
#
_entry.id   AF-A0A023WYM5-F1
#
_cell.length_a   1.000
_cell.length_b   1.000
_cell.length_c   1.000
_cell.angle_alpha   90.00
_cell.angle_beta   90.00
_cell.angle_gamma   90.00
#
_symmetry.space_group_name_H-M   'P 1'
#
loop_
_entity.id
_entity.type
_entity.pdbx_description
1 polymer ?
#
loop_
_entity_poly.entity_id
_entity_poly.type
_entity_poly.pdbx_seq_one_letter_code
_entity_poly.pdbx_strand_id
1 'polypeptide(L)'
;MKQQIETLGRLASLRSHRVRQMLGRVQYQQSLCQRYRNNITGLSRLCGFSVPMSTPLQRDNQQRYKATLYKMVELQRRELAVAEQALERIQRELLQAMRSEKVVEHMIDDKMQQWQQLLAQQEQKIQDGLAAQSWWRNRMA
;
A
#
# COMPACT_ATOMS: atom_id res chain seq x y z
N MET A 1 -5.58 -11.71 28.66
CA MET A 1 -5.69 -12.29 27.30
C MET A 1 -6.76 -11.60 26.47
N LYS A 2 -8.06 -11.65 26.83
CA LYS A 2 -9.14 -11.04 26.04
C LYS A 2 -8.90 -9.56 25.68
N GLN A 3 -8.60 -8.70 26.67
CA GLN A 3 -8.29 -7.28 26.43
C GLN A 3 -7.07 -7.07 25.52
N GLN A 4 -6.03 -7.91 25.63
CA GLN A 4 -4.85 -7.82 24.78
C GLN A 4 -5.20 -8.14 23.32
N ILE A 5 -6.00 -9.17 23.08
CA ILE A 5 -6.47 -9.55 21.74
C ILE A 5 -7.35 -8.44 21.16
N GLU A 6 -8.24 -7.84 21.96
CA GLU A 6 -9.04 -6.68 21.53
C GLU A 6 -8.17 -5.48 21.16
N THR A 7 -7.13 -5.18 21.94
CA THR A 7 -6.19 -4.09 21.62
C THR A 7 -5.39 -4.37 20.34
N LEU A 8 -4.96 -5.61 20.12
CA LEU A 8 -4.29 -6.01 18.89
C LEU A 8 -5.24 -5.95 17.69
N GLY A 9 -6.51 -6.31 17.85
CA GLY A 9 -7.53 -6.17 16.82
C GLY A 9 -7.74 -4.70 16.39
N ARG A 10 -7.77 -3.77 17.36
CA ARG A 10 -7.80 -2.33 17.06
C ARG A 10 -6.55 -1.88 16.31
N LEU A 11 -5.36 -2.34 16.73
CA LEU A 11 -4.10 -2.04 16.05
C LEU A 11 -4.08 -2.59 14.61
N ALA A 12 -4.56 -3.82 14.39
CA ALA A 12 -4.67 -4.41 13.06
C ALA A 12 -5.56 -3.57 12.14
N SER A 13 -6.71 -3.11 12.65
CA SER A 13 -7.60 -2.22 11.89
C SER A 13 -6.89 -0.92 11.48
N LEU A 14 -6.13 -0.29 12.38
CA LEU A 14 -5.35 0.90 12.07
C LEU A 14 -4.26 0.64 11.02
N ARG A 15 -3.54 -0.48 11.12
CA ARG A 15 -2.50 -0.87 10.16
C ARG A 15 -3.10 -1.15 8.78
N SER A 16 -4.23 -1.84 8.74
CA SER A 16 -4.95 -2.13 7.50
C SER A 16 -5.49 -0.88 6.82
N HIS A 17 -6.01 0.07 7.60
CA HIS A 17 -6.40 1.37 7.08
C HIS A 17 -5.19 2.13 6.48
N ARG A 18 -4.03 2.09 7.16
CA ARG A 18 -2.81 2.71 6.65
C ARG A 18 -2.35 2.09 5.33
N VAL A 19 -2.42 0.77 5.18
CA VAL A 19 -2.08 0.08 3.91
C VAL A 19 -3.01 0.54 2.79
N ARG A 20 -4.33 0.58 3.03
CA ARG A 20 -5.31 1.09 2.03
C ARG A 20 -5.03 2.53 1.61
N GLN A 21 -4.72 3.41 2.56
CA GLN A 21 -4.32 4.79 2.25
C GLN A 21 -3.06 4.85 1.37
N MET A 22 -2.05 4.01 1.66
CA MET A 22 -0.80 3.97 0.88
C MET A 22 -1.03 3.43 -0.52
N LEU A 23 -1.88 2.42 -0.68
CA LEU A 23 -2.29 1.91 -2.00
C LEU A 23 -2.93 3.01 -2.85
N GLY A 24 -3.84 3.81 -2.27
CA GLY A 24 -4.43 4.96 -2.94
C GLY A 24 -3.40 6.00 -3.40
N ARG A 25 -2.40 6.29 -2.55
CA ARG A 25 -1.29 7.20 -2.91
C ARG A 25 -0.41 6.64 -4.03
N VAL A 26 -0.10 5.33 -4.00
CA VAL A 26 0.65 4.67 -5.09
C VAL A 26 -0.12 4.78 -6.40
N GLN A 27 -1.41 4.45 -6.40
CA GLN A 27 -2.24 4.48 -7.59
C GLN A 27 -2.35 5.89 -8.20
N TYR A 28 -2.53 6.90 -7.34
CA TYR A 28 -2.51 8.30 -7.75
C TYR A 28 -1.19 8.67 -8.43
N GLN A 29 -0.06 8.32 -7.80
CA GLN A 29 1.27 8.66 -8.30
C GLN A 29 1.60 7.92 -9.61
N GLN A 30 1.21 6.66 -9.74
CA GLN A 30 1.32 5.90 -11.00
C GLN A 30 0.54 6.57 -12.13
N SER A 31 -0.70 7.00 -11.84
CA SER A 31 -1.55 7.71 -12.80
C SER A 31 -0.90 9.02 -13.24
N LEU A 32 -0.27 9.75 -12.31
CA LEU A 32 0.48 10.96 -12.61
C LEU A 32 1.68 10.69 -13.53
N CYS A 33 2.48 9.67 -13.24
CA CYS A 33 3.59 9.25 -14.11
C CYS A 33 3.09 8.91 -15.51
N GLN A 34 1.97 8.17 -15.62
CA GLN A 34 1.39 7.83 -16.91
C GLN A 34 0.91 9.07 -17.68
N ARG A 35 0.33 10.06 -17.00
CA ARG A 35 -0.05 11.33 -17.63
C ARG A 35 1.16 12.06 -18.22
N TYR A 36 2.27 12.14 -17.50
CA TYR A 36 3.50 12.75 -18.03
C TYR A 36 4.02 12.00 -19.27
N ARG A 37 4.05 10.66 -19.24
CA ARG A 37 4.44 9.84 -20.40
C ARG A 37 3.53 10.07 -21.62
N ASN A 38 2.23 10.16 -21.39
CA ASN A 38 1.25 10.46 -22.43
C ASN A 38 1.47 11.86 -23.01
N ASN A 39 1.72 12.87 -22.16
CA ASN A 39 2.02 14.23 -22.59
C ASN A 39 3.30 14.31 -23.41
N ILE A 40 4.38 13.66 -22.96
CA ILE A 40 5.64 13.58 -23.70
C ILE A 40 5.39 13.00 -25.09
N THR A 41 4.64 11.91 -25.17
CA THR A 41 4.29 11.25 -26.44
C THR A 41 3.49 12.19 -27.34
N GLY A 42 2.45 12.83 -26.82
CA GLY A 42 1.60 13.76 -27.56
C GLY A 42 2.36 14.98 -28.08
N LEU A 43 3.13 15.65 -27.22
CA LEU A 43 3.94 16.80 -27.59
C LEU A 43 5.04 16.44 -28.60
N SER A 44 5.67 15.27 -28.45
CA SER A 44 6.68 14.79 -29.41
C SER A 44 6.07 14.52 -30.79
N ARG A 45 4.84 14.00 -30.86
CA ARG A 45 4.11 13.85 -32.13
C ARG A 45 3.82 15.21 -32.77
N LEU A 46 3.42 16.20 -31.98
CA LEU A 46 3.20 17.57 -32.49
C LEU A 46 4.48 18.21 -33.03
N CYS A 47 5.65 17.94 -32.42
CA CYS A 47 6.95 18.39 -32.95
C CYS A 47 7.25 17.83 -34.34
N GLY A 48 6.79 16.60 -34.62
CA GLY A 48 6.97 15.93 -35.91
C GLY A 48 6.10 16.49 -37.03
N PHE A 49 5.07 17.29 -36.70
CA PHE A 49 4.19 17.87 -37.71
C PHE A 49 4.91 18.98 -38.49
N SER A 50 4.78 18.94 -39.81
CA SER A 50 5.26 20.01 -40.69
C SER A 50 4.23 20.31 -41.75
N VAL A 51 4.00 21.60 -41.98
CA VAL A 51 3.10 22.11 -43.00
C VAL A 51 3.95 22.74 -44.11
N PRO A 52 3.55 22.67 -45.38
CA PRO A 52 4.20 23.44 -46.44
C PRO A 52 4.21 24.93 -46.09
N MET A 53 5.36 25.58 -46.24
CA MET A 53 5.52 27.00 -45.90
C MET A 53 6.01 27.79 -47.10
N SER A 54 5.17 28.71 -47.57
CA SER A 54 5.43 29.56 -48.73
C SER A 54 6.02 30.92 -48.35
N THR A 55 5.90 31.36 -47.09
CA THR A 55 6.37 32.69 -46.64
C THR A 55 7.41 32.60 -45.51
N PRO A 56 8.34 33.58 -45.39
CA PRO A 56 9.27 33.66 -44.28
C PRO A 56 8.58 33.73 -42.91
N LEU A 57 7.45 34.43 -42.82
CA LEU A 57 6.66 34.54 -41.58
C LEU A 57 6.11 33.18 -41.12
N GLN A 58 5.63 32.35 -42.04
CA GLN A 58 5.21 30.98 -41.71
C GLN A 58 6.40 30.20 -41.14
N ARG A 59 7.60 30.33 -41.72
CA ARG A 59 8.81 29.65 -41.24
C ARG A 59 9.20 30.04 -39.82
N ASP A 60 9.22 31.34 -39.53
CA ASP A 60 9.48 31.86 -38.18
C ASP A 60 8.44 31.32 -37.18
N ASN A 61 7.15 31.36 -37.54
CA ASN A 61 6.09 30.84 -36.69
C ASN A 61 6.26 29.34 -36.39
N GLN A 62 6.54 28.51 -37.40
CA GLN A 62 6.74 27.07 -37.17
C GLN A 62 7.99 26.80 -36.33
N GLN A 63 9.07 27.55 -36.52
CA GLN A 63 10.27 27.43 -35.70
C GLN A 63 10.00 27.79 -34.23
N ARG A 64 9.31 28.90 -33.98
CA ARG A 64 8.92 29.32 -32.60
C ARG A 64 7.98 28.32 -31.95
N TYR A 65 7.02 27.79 -32.70
CA TYR A 65 6.11 26.75 -32.24
C TYR A 65 6.88 25.49 -31.81
N LYS A 66 7.76 24.98 -32.68
CA LYS A 66 8.60 23.81 -32.37
C LYS A 66 9.49 24.06 -31.17
N ALA A 67 10.14 25.22 -31.10
CA ALA A 67 10.98 25.58 -29.96
C ALA A 67 10.19 25.59 -28.63
N THR A 68 8.95 26.07 -28.65
CA THR A 68 8.05 26.04 -27.49
C THR A 68 7.69 24.60 -27.10
N LEU A 69 7.30 23.76 -28.07
CA LEU A 69 6.99 22.35 -27.82
C LEU A 69 8.19 21.59 -27.25
N TYR A 70 9.40 21.81 -27.77
CA TYR A 70 10.62 21.20 -27.23
C TYR A 70 10.84 21.55 -25.77
N LYS A 71 10.68 22.84 -25.41
CA LYS A 71 10.77 23.27 -24.00
C LYS A 71 9.71 22.59 -23.13
N MET A 72 8.49 22.42 -23.63
CA MET A 72 7.43 21.71 -22.91
C MET A 72 7.76 20.23 -22.73
N VAL A 73 8.28 19.54 -23.75
CA VAL A 73 8.72 18.14 -23.65
C VAL A 73 9.79 17.98 -22.58
N GLU A 74 10.80 18.87 -22.57
CA GLU A 74 11.87 18.84 -21.58
C GLU A 74 11.35 19.09 -20.16
N LEU A 75 10.39 20.00 -19.99
CA LEU A 75 9.71 20.18 -18.71
C LEU A 75 8.98 18.90 -18.28
N GLN A 76 8.18 18.28 -19.16
CA GLN A 76 7.44 17.05 -18.84
C GLN A 76 8.38 15.89 -18.49
N ARG A 77 9.57 15.80 -19.11
CA ARG A 77 10.59 14.80 -18.78
C ARG A 77 11.17 15.00 -17.38
N ARG A 78 11.45 16.24 -16.99
CA ARG A 78 11.94 16.56 -15.63
C ARG A 78 10.87 16.25 -14.58
N GLU A 79 9.63 16.65 -14.84
CA GLU A 79 8.49 16.36 -13.96
C GLU A 79 8.24 14.86 -13.82
N LEU A 80 8.34 14.09 -14.92
CA LEU A 80 8.25 12.64 -14.88
C LEU A 80 9.33 12.03 -13.99
N ALA A 81 10.58 12.46 -14.11
CA ALA A 81 11.68 11.93 -13.30
C ALA A 81 11.44 12.16 -11.80
N VAL A 82 10.97 13.36 -11.41
CA VAL A 82 10.60 13.67 -10.03
C VAL A 82 9.43 12.81 -9.57
N ALA A 83 8.41 12.63 -10.42
CA ALA A 83 7.24 11.83 -10.12
C ALA A 83 7.57 10.34 -9.95
N GLU A 84 8.49 9.79 -10.73
CA GLU A 84 8.97 8.41 -10.64
C GLU A 84 9.78 8.19 -9.36
N GLN A 85 10.66 9.12 -8.98
CA GLN A 85 11.36 9.05 -7.69
C GLN A 85 10.38 9.09 -6.51
N ALA A 86 9.34 9.93 -6.58
CA ALA A 86 8.30 9.97 -5.57
C ALA A 86 7.50 8.66 -5.52
N LEU A 87 7.22 8.04 -6.68
CA LEU A 87 6.54 6.75 -6.76
C LEU A 87 7.35 5.65 -6.06
N GLU A 88 8.65 5.55 -6.35
CA GLU A 88 9.53 4.57 -5.70
C GLU A 88 9.53 4.74 -4.18
N ARG A 89 9.59 5.99 -3.69
CA ARG A 89 9.53 6.28 -2.26
C ARG A 89 8.21 5.81 -1.65
N ILE A 90 7.08 6.13 -2.26
CA ILE A 90 5.76 5.74 -1.75
C ILE A 90 5.59 4.22 -1.81
N GLN A 91 6.15 3.54 -2.82
CA GLN A 91 6.15 2.07 -2.88
C GLN A 91 6.96 1.44 -1.74
N ARG A 92 8.13 2.01 -1.38
CA ARG A 92 8.89 1.57 -0.21
C ARG A 92 8.10 1.77 1.08
N GLU A 93 7.42 2.92 1.23
CA GLU A 93 6.52 3.19 2.38
C GLU A 93 5.37 2.17 2.45
N LEU A 94 4.78 1.82 1.31
CA LEU A 94 3.73 0.80 1.22
C LEU A 94 4.24 -0.57 1.68
N LEU A 95 5.40 -1.00 1.19
CA LEU A 95 5.99 -2.28 1.59
C LEU A 95 6.25 -2.34 3.10
N GLN A 96 6.74 -1.25 3.69
CA GLN A 96 6.92 -1.16 5.14
C GLN A 96 5.58 -1.24 5.89
N ALA A 97 4.54 -0.56 5.40
CA ALA A 97 3.20 -0.61 5.99
C ALA A 97 2.61 -2.02 5.93
N MET A 98 2.74 -2.71 4.79
CA MET A 98 2.26 -4.09 4.61
C MET A 98 3.01 -5.07 5.53
N ARG A 99 4.33 -4.95 5.65
CA ARG A 99 5.10 -5.75 6.62
C ARG A 99 4.61 -5.52 8.05
N SER A 100 4.37 -4.27 8.41
CA SER A 100 3.86 -3.92 9.73
C SER A 100 2.45 -4.45 9.99
N GLU A 101 1.58 -4.50 8.98
CA GLU A 101 0.26 -5.15 9.09
C GLU A 101 0.43 -6.65 9.35
N LYS A 102 1.27 -7.33 8.55
CA LYS A 102 1.54 -8.76 8.68
C LYS A 102 2.09 -9.16 10.05
N VAL A 103 2.97 -8.35 10.63
CA VAL A 103 3.50 -8.59 11.98
C VAL A 103 2.37 -8.58 13.02
N VAL A 104 1.42 -7.65 12.92
CA VAL A 104 0.30 -7.56 13.87
C VAL A 104 -0.65 -8.75 13.70
N GLU A 105 -0.91 -9.19 12.47
CA GLU A 105 -1.70 -10.41 12.21
C GLU A 105 -1.06 -11.63 12.91
N HIS A 106 0.24 -11.84 12.73
CA HIS A 106 0.94 -12.95 13.40
C HIS A 106 0.89 -12.84 14.93
N MET A 107 1.06 -11.64 15.48
CA MET A 107 0.93 -11.44 16.94
C MET A 107 -0.47 -11.76 17.45
N ILE A 108 -1.53 -11.49 16.67
CA ILE A 108 -2.91 -11.86 17.03
C ILE A 108 -3.04 -13.38 17.06
N ASP A 109 -2.55 -14.07 16.01
CA ASP A 109 -2.62 -15.53 15.91
C ASP A 109 -1.90 -16.19 17.10
N ASP A 110 -0.67 -15.76 17.41
CA ASP A 110 0.10 -16.27 18.55
C ASP A 110 -0.65 -16.07 19.89
N LYS A 111 -1.26 -14.88 20.06
CA LYS A 111 -2.02 -14.58 21.29
C LYS A 111 -3.31 -15.38 21.38
N MET A 112 -3.95 -15.66 20.25
CA MET A 112 -5.14 -16.50 20.21
C MET A 112 -4.79 -17.94 20.61
N GLN A 113 -3.70 -18.49 20.07
CA GLN A 113 -3.21 -19.83 20.43
C GLN A 113 -2.86 -19.93 21.92
N GLN A 114 -2.14 -18.95 22.46
CA GLN A 114 -1.83 -18.88 23.90
C GLN A 114 -3.10 -18.85 24.74
N TRP A 115 -4.12 -18.11 24.30
CA TRP A 115 -5.39 -18.04 25.03
C TRP A 115 -6.14 -19.38 25.00
N GLN A 116 -6.19 -20.05 23.84
CA GLN A 116 -6.81 -21.36 23.71
C GLN A 116 -6.13 -22.41 24.60
N GLN A 117 -4.80 -22.41 24.67
CA GLN A 117 -4.04 -23.29 25.57
C GLN A 117 -4.39 -23.04 27.04
N LEU A 118 -4.48 -21.77 27.45
CA LEU A 118 -4.86 -21.42 28.82
C LEU A 118 -6.29 -21.86 29.15
N LEU A 119 -7.22 -21.73 28.20
CA LEU A 119 -8.59 -22.21 28.38
C LEU A 119 -8.64 -23.73 28.52
N ALA A 120 -7.95 -24.46 27.64
CA ALA A 120 -7.88 -25.93 27.70
C ALA A 120 -7.29 -26.43 29.02
N GLN A 121 -6.23 -25.78 29.52
CA GLN A 121 -5.63 -26.11 30.83
C GLN A 121 -6.60 -25.86 31.99
N GLN A 122 -7.40 -24.79 31.93
CA GLN A 122 -8.41 -24.51 32.96
C GLN A 122 -9.55 -25.54 32.92
N GLU A 123 -10.01 -25.88 31.73
CA GLU A 123 -11.06 -26.88 31.52
C GLU A 123 -10.61 -28.26 32.01
N GLN A 124 -9.39 -28.68 31.68
CA GLN A 124 -8.82 -29.93 32.15
C GLN A 124 -8.75 -29.99 33.68
N LYS A 125 -8.29 -28.91 34.35
CA LYS A 125 -8.25 -28.85 35.82
C LYS A 125 -9.64 -29.03 36.45
N ILE A 126 -10.67 -28.46 35.84
CA ILE A 126 -12.05 -28.60 36.30
C ILE A 126 -12.51 -30.06 36.14
N GLN A 127 -12.26 -30.66 34.99
CA GLN A 127 -12.61 -32.06 34.71
C GLN A 127 -11.90 -33.03 35.66
N ASP A 128 -10.59 -32.85 35.87
CA ASP A 128 -9.79 -33.66 36.79
C ASP A 128 -10.30 -33.54 38.23
N GLY A 129 -10.66 -32.32 38.66
CA GLY A 129 -11.26 -32.09 39.97
C GLY A 129 -12.61 -32.79 40.16
N LEU A 130 -13.47 -32.79 39.13
CA LEU A 130 -14.75 -33.50 39.14
C LEU A 130 -14.56 -35.02 39.16
N ALA A 131 -13.62 -35.55 38.37
CA ALA A 131 -13.29 -36.96 38.32
C ALA A 131 -12.72 -37.47 39.66
N ALA A 132 -11.85 -36.69 40.31
CA ALA A 132 -11.34 -37.03 41.63
C ALA A 132 -12.46 -37.09 42.69
N GLN A 133 -13.39 -36.13 42.67
CA GLN A 133 -14.54 -36.13 43.58
C GLN A 133 -15.48 -37.31 43.36
N SER A 134 -15.80 -37.65 42.11
CA SER A 134 -16.67 -38.80 41.81
C SER A 134 -16.01 -40.12 42.22
N TRP A 135 -14.70 -40.26 42.00
CA TRP A 135 -13.92 -41.40 42.46
C TRP A 135 -13.95 -41.55 43.98
N TRP A 136 -13.73 -40.47 44.74
CA TRP A 136 -13.78 -40.49 46.20
C TRP A 136 -15.17 -40.86 46.73
N ARG A 137 -16.24 -40.34 46.12
CA ARG A 137 -17.62 -40.69 46.51
C ARG A 137 -17.94 -42.16 46.28
N ASN A 138 -17.50 -42.73 45.14
CA ASN A 138 -17.70 -44.14 44.84
C ASN A 138 -16.89 -45.09 45.73
N ARG A 139 -15.85 -44.60 46.43
CA ARG A 139 -15.02 -45.41 47.34
C ARG A 139 -15.50 -45.35 48.80
N MET A 140 -16.27 -44.33 49.16
CA MET A 140 -16.85 -44.14 50.50
C MET A 140 -18.30 -44.66 50.60
N ALA A 141 -18.90 -45.06 49.48
CA ALA A 141 -20.18 -45.77 49.40
C ALA A 141 -19.93 -47.28 49.37
#